data_AF-A0AAU3WNN0-F1
#
_entry.id   AF-A0AAU3WNN0-F1
#
_cell.length_a   1.000
_cell.length_b   1.000
_cell.length_c   1.000
_cell.angle_alpha   90.00
_cell.angle_beta   90.00
_cell.angle_gamma   90.00
#
_symmetry.space_group_name_H-M   'P 1'
#
loop_
_entity.id
_entity.type
_entity.pdbx_description
1 polymer ?
#
loop_
_entity_poly.entity_id
_entity_poly.type
_entity_poly.pdbx_seq_one_letter_code
_entity_poly.pdbx_strand_id
1 'polypeptide(L)'
;MTGVPASATGGTGRPSPGGKLGTAAVNQASLWNIANILTMIRLLLVPGFVALMLVDGGYDPAWRAWAWAAFAVAMITDVFDGHLARAYNLVTDFGKIADPIADKAIMGAALICLSSLGDLPWWVTGVILGRELGITLLRFIVIRYGVIPASRGGKLKTLAQGTAVGMYILALTGPLATLRWWVMAVAVALTVVTGLDYVRQAVVLRRAGIAESKAAAQASAEAAEK
;
A
#
# COMPACT_ATOMS: atom_id res chain seq x y z
N MET A 1 -27.86 -70.35 35.16
CA MET A 1 -28.76 -69.30 34.62
C MET A 1 -28.00 -68.54 33.55
N THR A 2 -28.28 -68.90 32.31
CA THR A 2 -27.64 -68.47 31.05
C THR A 2 -28.51 -67.42 30.36
N GLY A 3 -27.92 -66.45 29.65
CA GLY A 3 -28.68 -65.61 28.73
C GLY A 3 -27.93 -64.38 28.20
N VAL A 4 -27.22 -64.57 27.08
CA VAL A 4 -26.68 -63.57 26.13
C VAL A 4 -27.85 -62.87 25.37
N PRO A 5 -27.68 -61.67 24.76
CA PRO A 5 -28.78 -60.76 24.44
C PRO A 5 -29.38 -60.97 23.04
N ALA A 6 -30.58 -60.42 22.82
CA ALA A 6 -31.22 -60.31 21.51
C ALA A 6 -31.44 -58.84 21.12
N SER A 7 -30.99 -58.52 19.90
CA SER A 7 -31.24 -57.31 19.13
C SER A 7 -32.70 -57.24 18.66
N ALA A 8 -33.29 -56.04 18.57
CA ALA A 8 -34.06 -55.56 17.40
C ALA A 8 -34.74 -54.18 17.66
N THR A 9 -34.30 -53.19 16.88
CA THR A 9 -35.08 -52.18 16.12
C THR A 9 -36.36 -51.57 16.71
N GLY A 10 -36.41 -50.23 16.67
CA GLY A 10 -37.66 -49.47 16.72
C GLY A 10 -37.43 -47.97 16.60
N GLY A 11 -37.11 -47.50 15.39
CA GLY A 11 -37.09 -46.06 15.11
C GLY A 11 -38.51 -45.51 15.07
N THR A 12 -38.74 -44.38 15.73
CA THR A 12 -39.72 -43.37 15.30
C THR A 12 -39.15 -41.99 15.59
N GLY A 13 -38.94 -41.22 14.52
CA GLY A 13 -38.42 -39.86 14.59
C GLY A 13 -39.48 -38.83 14.96
N ARG A 14 -39.00 -37.68 15.45
CA ARG A 14 -39.56 -36.34 15.21
C ARG A 14 -38.45 -35.29 15.42
N PRO A 15 -38.57 -34.11 14.79
CA PRO A 15 -37.48 -33.44 14.10
C PRO A 15 -36.59 -32.64 15.03
N SER A 16 -35.28 -32.66 14.80
CA SER A 16 -34.38 -31.63 15.32
C SER A 16 -34.36 -30.49 14.30
N PRO A 17 -34.78 -29.25 14.65
CA PRO A 17 -34.69 -28.11 13.75
C PRO A 17 -33.22 -27.76 13.53
N GLY A 18 -32.64 -28.33 12.47
CA GLY A 18 -31.46 -27.76 11.83
C GLY A 18 -31.86 -26.46 11.13
N GLY A 19 -31.19 -25.36 11.48
CA GLY A 19 -31.50 -24.06 10.90
C GLY A 19 -30.54 -22.97 11.33
N LYS A 20 -29.25 -23.15 11.03
CA LYS A 20 -28.24 -22.08 10.87
C LYS A 20 -28.28 -20.99 11.96
N LEU A 21 -27.76 -21.31 13.13
CA LEU A 21 -27.25 -20.28 14.05
C LEU A 21 -26.22 -19.46 13.28
N GLY A 22 -26.43 -18.14 13.32
CA GLY A 22 -25.91 -17.16 12.38
C GLY A 22 -24.47 -17.41 11.95
N THR A 23 -24.27 -17.40 10.62
CA THR A 23 -23.11 -16.70 10.06
C THR A 23 -22.98 -15.41 10.84
N ALA A 24 -21.96 -15.34 11.71
CA ALA A 24 -21.59 -14.14 12.40
C ALA A 24 -21.61 -13.03 11.34
N ALA A 25 -22.52 -12.06 11.49
CA ALA A 25 -22.49 -10.86 10.70
C ALA A 25 -21.18 -10.19 11.07
N VAL A 26 -20.11 -10.57 10.35
CA VAL A 26 -18.84 -9.85 10.37
C VAL A 26 -19.26 -8.44 10.03
N ASN A 27 -19.06 -7.52 10.97
CA ASN A 27 -19.46 -6.13 10.85
C ASN A 27 -18.64 -5.55 9.70
N GLN A 28 -19.08 -5.75 8.46
CA GLN A 28 -18.39 -5.30 7.26
C GLN A 28 -18.52 -3.78 7.29
N ALA A 29 -17.40 -3.10 7.48
CA ALA A 29 -17.38 -1.65 7.45
C ALA A 29 -18.03 -1.18 6.13
N SER A 30 -18.99 -0.26 6.24
CA SER A 30 -19.69 0.27 5.08
C SER A 30 -18.71 0.89 4.10
N LEU A 31 -18.97 0.80 2.79
CA LEU A 31 -18.20 1.49 1.76
C LEU A 31 -18.19 3.00 1.98
N TRP A 32 -19.25 3.55 2.58
CA TRP A 32 -19.42 4.96 2.92
C TRP A 32 -18.89 5.31 4.30
N ASN A 33 -17.77 4.71 4.69
CA ASN A 33 -17.06 5.12 5.90
C ASN A 33 -16.10 6.28 5.58
N ILE A 34 -15.73 7.02 6.62
CA ILE A 34 -14.89 8.21 6.53
C ILE A 34 -13.51 7.93 5.89
N ALA A 35 -12.90 6.76 6.09
CA ALA A 35 -11.61 6.44 5.49
C ALA A 35 -11.74 6.29 3.96
N ASN A 36 -12.75 5.54 3.49
CA ASN A 36 -12.98 5.38 2.05
C ASN A 36 -13.33 6.71 1.35
N ILE A 37 -14.13 7.56 2.00
CA ILE A 37 -14.48 8.89 1.45
C ILE A 37 -13.21 9.74 1.27
N LEU A 38 -12.30 9.72 2.25
CA LEU A 38 -11.02 10.41 2.15
C LEU A 38 -10.16 9.87 1.00
N THR A 39 -10.08 8.55 0.83
CA THR A 39 -9.40 7.91 -0.32
C THR A 39 -10.00 8.36 -1.66
N MET A 40 -11.34 8.40 -1.78
CA MET A 40 -12.03 8.83 -3.01
C MET A 40 -11.79 10.32 -3.31
N ILE A 41 -11.82 11.18 -2.28
CA ILE A 41 -11.48 12.59 -2.42
C ILE A 41 -10.03 12.73 -2.88
N ARG A 42 -9.08 11.97 -2.31
CA ARG A 42 -7.67 11.98 -2.74
C ARG A 42 -7.55 11.63 -4.22
N LEU A 43 -8.23 10.58 -4.67
CA LEU A 43 -8.20 10.17 -6.07
C LEU A 43 -8.76 11.25 -7.00
N LEU A 44 -9.80 11.97 -6.57
CA LEU A 44 -10.36 13.12 -7.29
C LEU A 44 -9.45 14.36 -7.26
N LEU A 45 -8.66 14.54 -6.19
CA LEU A 45 -7.68 15.63 -6.08
C LEU A 45 -6.53 15.47 -7.07
N VAL A 46 -6.20 14.25 -7.52
CA VAL A 46 -5.10 14.00 -8.47
C VAL A 46 -5.28 14.76 -9.80
N PRO A 47 -6.39 14.63 -10.55
CA PRO A 47 -6.59 15.39 -11.77
C PRO A 47 -6.67 16.91 -11.51
N GLY A 48 -7.25 17.33 -10.39
CA GLY A 48 -7.27 18.74 -9.98
C GLY A 48 -5.86 19.29 -9.75
N PHE A 49 -5.01 18.53 -9.06
CA PHE A 49 -3.60 18.86 -8.86
C PHE A 49 -2.83 18.96 -10.17
N VAL A 50 -3.04 18.03 -11.11
CA VAL A 50 -2.41 18.06 -12.44
C VAL A 50 -2.85 19.31 -13.21
N ALA A 51 -4.15 19.66 -13.18
CA ALA A 51 -4.64 20.89 -13.80
C ALA A 51 -3.98 22.14 -13.20
N LEU A 52 -3.89 22.22 -11.87
CA LEU A 52 -3.22 23.33 -11.18
C LEU A 52 -1.71 23.41 -11.49
N MET A 53 -1.05 22.28 -11.73
CA MET A 53 0.37 22.25 -12.11
C MET A 53 0.61 22.71 -13.54
N LEU A 54 -0.35 22.54 -14.45
CA LEU A 54 -0.16 22.76 -15.89
C LEU A 54 -0.84 24.02 -16.42
N VAL A 55 -1.74 24.62 -15.64
CA VAL A 55 -2.42 25.87 -16.01
C VAL A 55 -1.43 27.00 -16.27
N ASP A 56 -1.72 27.84 -17.26
CA ASP A 56 -0.91 28.99 -17.67
C ASP A 56 0.58 28.66 -17.90
N GLY A 57 0.86 27.44 -18.38
CA GLY A 57 2.23 26.98 -18.64
C GLY A 57 3.00 26.48 -17.41
N GLY A 58 2.37 26.44 -16.22
CA GLY A 58 2.87 25.73 -15.04
C GLY A 58 3.90 26.47 -14.18
N TYR A 59 4.14 27.75 -14.45
CA TYR A 59 5.11 28.58 -13.72
C TYR A 59 4.52 29.78 -13.00
N ASP A 60 3.21 30.01 -13.11
CA ASP A 60 2.56 31.05 -12.32
C ASP A 60 2.67 30.72 -10.81
N PRO A 61 3.21 31.64 -9.99
CA PRO A 61 3.42 31.39 -8.56
C PRO A 61 2.13 31.12 -7.77
N ALA A 62 1.01 31.75 -8.14
CA ALA A 62 -0.26 31.57 -7.44
C ALA A 62 -0.83 30.18 -7.72
N TRP A 63 -0.81 29.74 -8.98
CA TRP A 63 -1.24 28.39 -9.35
C TRP A 63 -0.35 27.30 -8.72
N ARG A 64 0.97 27.54 -8.66
CA ARG A 64 1.90 26.66 -7.95
C ARG A 64 1.64 26.57 -6.45
N ALA A 65 1.25 27.67 -5.80
CA ALA A 65 0.86 27.67 -4.40
C ALA A 65 -0.41 26.84 -4.15
N TRP A 66 -1.40 26.94 -5.04
CA TRP A 66 -2.61 26.11 -4.98
C TRP A 66 -2.31 24.63 -5.24
N ALA A 67 -1.46 24.31 -6.23
CA ALA A 67 -1.00 22.95 -6.49
C ALA A 67 -0.27 22.37 -5.27
N TRP A 68 0.59 23.15 -4.63
CA TRP A 68 1.28 22.75 -3.41
C TRP A 68 0.30 22.48 -2.26
N ALA A 69 -0.69 23.36 -2.07
CA ALA A 69 -1.70 23.18 -1.03
C ALA A 69 -2.51 21.89 -1.26
N ALA A 70 -2.95 21.63 -2.51
CA ALA A 70 -3.64 20.40 -2.87
C ALA A 70 -2.77 19.16 -2.61
N PHE A 71 -1.49 19.20 -2.99
CA PHE A 71 -0.52 18.13 -2.72
C PHE A 71 -0.32 17.90 -1.22
N ALA A 72 -0.14 18.96 -0.43
CA ALA A 72 0.05 18.88 1.01
C ALA A 72 -1.19 18.29 1.71
N VAL A 73 -2.40 18.74 1.35
CA VAL A 73 -3.65 18.20 1.86
C VAL A 73 -3.78 16.71 1.52
N ALA A 74 -3.49 16.32 0.28
CA ALA A 74 -3.54 14.92 -0.14
C ALA A 74 -2.55 14.03 0.65
N MET A 75 -1.33 14.50 0.89
CA MET A 75 -0.30 13.78 1.66
C MET A 75 -0.63 13.69 3.15
N ILE A 76 -1.23 14.74 3.71
CA ILE A 76 -1.58 14.78 5.13
C ILE A 76 -2.80 13.87 5.40
N THR A 77 -3.83 13.95 4.55
CA THR A 77 -5.04 13.12 4.69
C THR A 77 -4.74 11.63 4.63
N ASP A 78 -3.69 11.21 3.90
CA ASP A 78 -3.20 9.82 3.77
C ASP A 78 -2.68 9.21 5.07
N VAL A 79 -2.10 10.06 5.91
CA VAL A 79 -1.65 9.61 7.23
C VAL A 79 -2.85 9.44 8.16
N PHE A 80 -3.84 10.34 8.03
CA PHE A 80 -5.00 10.37 8.90
C PHE A 80 -6.01 9.27 8.57
N ASP A 81 -6.35 9.04 7.30
CA ASP A 81 -7.30 7.97 6.91
C ASP A 81 -6.75 6.57 7.24
N GLY A 82 -5.46 6.33 7.02
CA GLY A 82 -4.80 5.08 7.37
C GLY A 82 -4.69 4.88 8.88
N HIS A 83 -4.60 5.95 9.67
CA HIS A 83 -4.71 5.88 11.13
C HIS A 83 -6.14 5.57 11.57
N LEU A 84 -7.12 6.27 11.00
CA LEU A 84 -8.53 6.17 11.33
C LEU A 84 -9.10 4.79 10.96
N ALA A 85 -8.76 4.26 9.79
CA ALA A 85 -9.17 2.92 9.36
C ALA A 85 -8.69 1.82 10.32
N ARG A 86 -7.45 1.94 10.82
CA ARG A 86 -6.86 0.99 11.78
C ARG A 86 -7.42 1.16 13.19
N ALA A 87 -7.62 2.40 13.64
CA ALA A 87 -8.12 2.69 14.98
C ALA A 87 -9.60 2.29 15.15
N TYR A 88 -10.41 2.47 14.11
CA TYR A 88 -11.86 2.21 14.16
C TYR A 88 -12.28 0.92 13.43
N ASN A 89 -11.31 0.09 13.02
CA ASN A 89 -11.53 -1.17 12.28
C ASN A 89 -12.43 -1.00 11.04
N LEU A 90 -12.26 0.12 10.31
CA LEU A 90 -13.07 0.49 9.13
C LEU A 90 -12.47 -0.06 7.82
N VAL A 91 -11.78 -1.20 7.89
CA VAL A 91 -11.08 -1.77 6.72
C VAL A 91 -12.09 -2.42 5.79
N THR A 92 -12.14 -1.95 4.55
CA THR A 92 -13.03 -2.48 3.49
C THR A 92 -12.22 -3.10 2.34
N ASP A 93 -12.83 -3.99 1.56
CA ASP A 93 -12.17 -4.58 0.39
C ASP A 93 -11.89 -3.55 -0.71
N PHE A 94 -12.75 -2.53 -0.83
CA PHE A 94 -12.48 -1.38 -1.70
C PHE A 94 -11.23 -0.61 -1.24
N GLY A 95 -11.15 -0.23 0.03
CA GLY A 95 -10.00 0.49 0.59
C GLY A 95 -8.68 -0.27 0.40
N LYS A 96 -8.68 -1.60 0.61
CA LYS A 96 -7.48 -2.45 0.37
C LYS A 96 -6.91 -2.32 -1.05
N ILE A 97 -7.73 -2.02 -2.04
CA ILE A 97 -7.32 -1.86 -3.44
C ILE A 97 -7.09 -0.39 -3.78
N ALA A 98 -7.97 0.50 -3.33
CA ALA A 98 -7.95 1.92 -3.64
C ALA A 98 -6.79 2.65 -2.94
N ASP A 99 -6.50 2.35 -1.67
CA ASP A 99 -5.48 3.04 -0.90
C ASP A 99 -4.09 2.91 -1.56
N PRO A 100 -3.58 1.71 -1.92
CA PRO A 100 -2.27 1.60 -2.58
C PRO A 100 -2.15 2.34 -3.93
N ILE A 101 -3.28 2.57 -4.61
CA ILE A 101 -3.35 3.34 -5.86
C ILE A 101 -3.32 4.83 -5.53
N ALA A 102 -4.18 5.27 -4.62
CA ALA A 102 -4.30 6.67 -4.23
C ALA A 102 -3.01 7.20 -3.56
N ASP A 103 -2.38 6.42 -2.67
CA ASP A 103 -1.08 6.70 -2.02
C ASP A 103 -0.02 7.13 -3.05
N LYS A 104 -0.02 6.49 -4.22
CA LYS A 104 1.01 6.69 -5.23
C LYS A 104 0.59 7.62 -6.35
N ALA A 105 -0.72 7.79 -6.56
CA ALA A 105 -1.23 8.58 -7.66
C ALA A 105 -0.82 10.05 -7.51
N ILE A 106 -0.96 10.65 -6.32
CA ILE A 106 -0.61 12.07 -6.12
C ILE A 106 0.90 12.31 -6.23
N MET A 107 1.70 11.46 -5.58
CA MET A 107 3.16 11.55 -5.65
C MET A 107 3.66 11.32 -7.07
N GLY A 108 3.07 10.36 -7.78
CA GLY A 108 3.45 10.05 -9.15
C GLY A 108 3.04 11.12 -10.14
N ALA A 109 1.83 11.66 -10.00
CA ALA A 109 1.38 12.80 -10.79
C ALA A 109 2.30 14.00 -10.60
N ALA A 110 2.72 14.29 -9.36
CA ALA A 110 3.64 15.39 -9.07
C ALA A 110 5.00 15.20 -9.76
N LEU A 111 5.61 14.02 -9.64
CA LEU A 111 6.91 13.74 -10.29
C LEU A 111 6.82 13.82 -11.81
N ILE A 112 5.74 13.30 -12.40
CA ILE A 112 5.50 13.36 -13.84
C ILE A 112 5.33 14.82 -14.30
N CYS A 113 4.48 15.60 -13.61
CA CYS A 113 4.27 17.02 -13.96
C CYS A 113 5.56 17.82 -13.85
N LEU A 114 6.33 17.63 -12.78
CA LEU A 114 7.63 18.30 -12.61
C LEU A 114 8.63 17.91 -13.71
N SER A 115 8.59 16.67 -14.20
CA SER A 115 9.47 16.24 -15.28
C SER A 115 9.01 16.76 -16.65
N SER A 116 7.69 16.83 -16.88
CA SER A 116 7.14 17.40 -18.11
C SER A 116 7.36 18.90 -18.20
N LEU A 117 7.36 19.60 -17.07
CA LEU A 117 7.74 21.01 -16.96
C LEU A 117 9.27 21.21 -16.92
N GLY A 118 10.08 20.16 -17.07
CA GLY A 118 11.54 20.28 -17.12
C GLY A 118 12.22 20.66 -15.78
N ASP A 119 11.48 20.72 -14.68
CA ASP A 119 12.06 21.00 -13.36
C ASP A 119 12.85 19.82 -12.80
N LEU A 120 12.44 18.60 -13.15
CA LEU A 120 13.10 17.36 -12.78
C LEU A 120 13.56 16.56 -14.01
N PRO A 121 14.78 16.00 -13.98
CA PRO A 121 15.19 15.10 -15.05
C PRO A 121 14.44 13.76 -14.94
N TRP A 122 14.00 13.24 -16.08
CA TRP A 122 13.16 12.03 -16.16
C TRP A 122 13.75 10.79 -15.48
N TRP A 123 15.07 10.68 -15.36
CA TRP A 123 15.70 9.56 -14.66
C TRP A 123 15.37 9.56 -13.15
N VAL A 124 15.20 10.73 -12.51
CA VAL A 124 14.80 10.81 -11.09
C VAL A 124 13.39 10.25 -10.92
N THR A 125 12.47 10.69 -11.77
CA THR A 125 11.08 10.22 -11.79
C THR A 125 11.02 8.73 -12.08
N GLY A 126 11.77 8.24 -13.07
CA GLY A 126 11.86 6.82 -13.39
C GLY A 126 12.36 5.97 -12.22
N VAL A 127 13.41 6.40 -11.51
CA VAL A 127 13.93 5.70 -10.33
C VAL A 127 12.89 5.65 -9.22
N ILE A 128 12.26 6.78 -8.90
CA ILE A 128 11.30 6.86 -7.81
C ILE A 128 10.05 6.04 -8.13
N LEU A 129 9.42 6.26 -9.28
CA LEU A 129 8.21 5.52 -9.67
C LEU A 129 8.48 4.03 -9.85
N GLY A 130 9.58 3.69 -10.52
CA GLY A 130 9.98 2.31 -10.73
C GLY A 130 10.17 1.58 -9.40
N ARG A 131 10.81 2.23 -8.42
CA ARG A 131 10.94 1.68 -7.07
C ARG A 131 9.58 1.56 -6.37
N GLU A 132 8.74 2.59 -6.38
CA GLU A 132 7.43 2.55 -5.69
C GLU A 132 6.52 1.45 -6.24
N LEU A 133 6.46 1.27 -7.56
CA LEU A 133 5.68 0.20 -8.18
C LEU A 133 6.35 -1.17 -7.99
N GLY A 134 7.66 -1.24 -8.22
CA GLY A 134 8.44 -2.48 -8.13
C GLY A 134 8.41 -3.11 -6.74
N ILE A 135 8.57 -2.33 -5.67
CA ILE A 135 8.51 -2.86 -4.30
C ILE A 135 7.11 -3.34 -3.93
N THR A 136 6.05 -2.68 -4.43
CA THR A 136 4.67 -3.15 -4.19
C THR A 136 4.39 -4.46 -4.90
N LEU A 137 4.80 -4.59 -6.17
CA LEU A 137 4.67 -5.85 -6.89
C LEU A 137 5.50 -6.96 -6.22
N LEU A 138 6.72 -6.65 -5.79
CA LEU A 138 7.58 -7.59 -5.08
C LEU A 138 6.94 -8.12 -3.80
N ARG A 139 6.36 -7.23 -2.98
CA ARG A 139 5.63 -7.64 -1.76
C ARG A 139 4.44 -8.54 -2.08
N PHE A 140 3.72 -8.25 -3.16
CA PHE A 140 2.61 -9.09 -3.61
C PHE A 140 3.09 -10.49 -4.02
N ILE A 141 4.19 -10.59 -4.75
CA ILE A 141 4.76 -11.88 -5.20
C ILE A 141 5.22 -12.74 -4.01
N VAL A 142 5.85 -12.12 -3.00
CA VAL A 142 6.45 -12.86 -1.87
C VAL A 142 5.50 -13.12 -0.72
N ILE A 143 4.27 -12.56 -0.73
CA ILE A 143 3.31 -12.71 0.37
C ILE A 143 2.97 -14.18 0.67
N ARG A 144 3.02 -15.05 -0.35
CA ARG A 144 2.83 -16.50 -0.22
C ARG A 144 3.94 -17.22 0.56
N TYR A 145 5.10 -16.59 0.71
CA TYR A 145 6.25 -17.12 1.44
C TYR A 145 6.43 -16.45 2.82
N GLY A 146 5.63 -15.41 3.11
CA GLY A 146 5.67 -14.67 4.37
C GLY A 146 5.48 -13.16 4.16
N VAL A 147 5.39 -12.42 5.26
CA VAL A 147 5.18 -10.97 5.24
C VAL A 147 6.51 -10.25 5.50
N ILE A 148 6.90 -9.34 4.59
CA ILE A 148 8.07 -8.48 4.81
C ILE A 148 7.67 -7.33 5.76
N PRO A 149 8.34 -7.17 6.92
CA PRO A 149 8.02 -6.08 7.85
C PRO A 149 8.32 -4.70 7.25
N ALA A 150 7.59 -3.69 7.72
CA ALA A 150 7.85 -2.30 7.33
C ALA A 150 9.19 -1.82 7.93
N SER A 151 10.11 -1.32 7.10
CA SER A 151 11.39 -0.81 7.57
C SER A 151 11.28 0.64 8.04
N ARG A 152 12.06 1.03 9.07
CA ARG A 152 12.12 2.44 9.54
C ARG A 152 12.55 3.40 8.43
N GLY A 153 13.39 2.92 7.50
CA GLY A 153 13.83 3.69 6.32
C GLY A 153 12.68 4.10 5.40
N GLY A 154 11.58 3.35 5.37
CA GLY A 154 10.39 3.73 4.59
C GLY A 154 9.76 5.05 5.04
N LYS A 155 9.72 5.32 6.35
CA LYS A 155 9.17 6.57 6.88
C LYS A 155 10.03 7.78 6.51
N LEU A 156 11.34 7.66 6.67
CA LEU A 156 12.28 8.73 6.34
C LEU A 156 12.26 9.03 4.84
N LYS A 157 12.18 7.99 4.00
CA LYS A 157 12.03 8.14 2.54
C LYS A 157 10.78 8.94 2.21
N THR A 158 9.62 8.58 2.75
CA THR A 158 8.36 9.28 2.47
C THR A 158 8.41 10.75 2.89
N LEU A 159 8.99 11.05 4.06
CA LEU A 159 9.18 12.44 4.51
C LEU A 159 10.12 13.21 3.57
N ALA A 160 11.31 12.67 3.31
CA ALA A 160 12.29 13.32 2.44
C ALA A 160 11.74 13.57 1.03
N GLN A 161 11.04 12.58 0.47
CA GLN A 161 10.46 12.66 -0.88
C GLN A 161 9.28 13.63 -0.93
N GLY A 162 8.38 13.60 0.06
CA GLY A 162 7.26 14.54 0.16
C GLY A 162 7.75 15.99 0.32
N THR A 163 8.76 16.22 1.16
CA THR A 163 9.39 17.54 1.30
C THR A 163 10.08 17.97 0.00
N ALA A 164 10.86 17.10 -0.63
CA ALA A 164 11.53 17.41 -1.89
C ALA A 164 10.51 17.81 -2.97
N VAL A 165 9.50 16.98 -3.22
CA VAL A 165 8.48 17.25 -4.23
C VAL A 165 7.69 18.52 -3.91
N GLY A 166 7.31 18.73 -2.64
CA GLY A 166 6.66 19.97 -2.20
C GLY A 166 7.51 21.21 -2.49
N MET A 167 8.82 21.17 -2.22
CA MET A 167 9.72 22.28 -2.55
C MET A 167 9.82 22.53 -4.05
N TYR A 168 9.75 21.49 -4.89
CA TYR A 168 9.79 21.62 -6.34
C TYR A 168 8.49 22.19 -6.92
N ILE A 169 7.34 21.88 -6.31
CA ILE A 169 6.04 22.43 -6.74
C ILE A 169 6.00 23.94 -6.49
N LEU A 170 6.51 24.41 -5.34
CA LEU A 170 6.56 25.84 -5.04
C LEU A 170 7.52 26.59 -5.98
N ALA A 171 7.16 27.82 -6.35
CA ALA A 171 8.05 28.74 -7.07
C ALA A 171 9.10 29.35 -6.11
N LEU A 172 10.02 28.51 -5.62
CA LEU A 172 11.08 28.93 -4.69
C LEU A 172 12.19 29.69 -5.42
N THR A 173 12.71 30.74 -4.78
CA THR A 173 13.87 31.51 -5.23
C THR A 173 14.97 31.53 -4.15
N GLY A 174 16.20 31.89 -4.54
CA GLY A 174 17.32 32.03 -3.60
C GLY A 174 17.80 30.71 -2.97
N PRO A 175 18.29 30.72 -1.71
CA PRO A 175 18.89 29.54 -1.07
C PRO A 175 17.96 28.31 -1.00
N LEU A 176 16.64 28.53 -0.89
CA LEU A 176 15.65 27.46 -0.87
C LEU A 176 15.57 26.73 -2.22
N ALA A 177 15.79 27.45 -3.33
CA ALA A 177 15.83 26.86 -4.67
C ALA A 177 17.07 25.98 -4.89
N THR A 178 18.17 26.23 -4.18
CA THR A 178 19.36 25.35 -4.16
C THR A 178 19.14 24.17 -3.22
N LEU A 179 18.53 24.42 -2.06
CA LEU A 179 18.28 23.38 -1.05
C LEU A 179 17.36 22.27 -1.60
N ARG A 180 16.34 22.60 -2.39
CA ARG A 180 15.42 21.59 -2.95
C ARG A 180 16.16 20.46 -3.68
N TRP A 181 17.24 20.78 -4.39
CA TRP A 181 18.02 19.80 -5.15
C TRP A 181 18.72 18.81 -4.22
N TRP A 182 19.31 19.30 -3.13
CA TRP A 182 19.92 18.45 -2.11
C TRP A 182 18.89 17.57 -1.41
N VAL A 183 17.72 18.11 -1.08
CA VAL A 183 16.63 17.34 -0.47
C VAL A 183 16.14 16.25 -1.43
N MET A 184 16.03 16.56 -2.74
CA MET A 184 15.70 15.56 -3.77
C MET A 184 16.79 14.50 -3.92
N ALA A 185 18.08 14.88 -3.89
CA ALA A 185 19.18 13.92 -3.95
C ALA A 185 19.14 12.94 -2.75
N VAL A 186 18.86 13.44 -1.54
CA VAL A 186 18.65 12.62 -0.35
C VAL A 186 17.43 11.70 -0.53
N ALA A 187 16.32 12.22 -1.06
CA ALA A 187 15.13 11.41 -1.32
C ALA A 187 15.42 10.26 -2.31
N VAL A 188 16.15 10.53 -3.39
CA VAL A 188 16.58 9.50 -4.36
C VAL A 188 17.51 8.48 -3.71
N ALA A 189 18.50 8.92 -2.95
CA ALA A 189 19.43 8.02 -2.26
C ALA A 189 18.69 7.09 -1.28
N LEU A 190 17.78 7.63 -0.47
CA LEU A 190 16.93 6.84 0.43
C LEU A 190 16.01 5.88 -0.33
N THR A 191 15.49 6.31 -1.48
CA THR A 191 14.64 5.48 -2.33
C THR A 191 15.39 4.26 -2.84
N VAL A 192 16.62 4.46 -3.33
CA VAL A 192 17.50 3.39 -3.83
C VAL A 192 17.92 2.46 -2.69
N VAL A 193 18.48 3.00 -1.59
CA VAL A 193 18.95 2.20 -0.44
C VAL A 193 17.82 1.35 0.13
N THR A 194 16.67 1.95 0.42
CA THR A 194 15.53 1.19 0.93
C THR A 194 14.98 0.21 -0.09
N GLY A 195 15.04 0.52 -1.39
CA GLY A 195 14.65 -0.39 -2.46
C GLY A 195 15.51 -1.66 -2.46
N LEU A 196 16.83 -1.50 -2.38
CA LEU A 196 17.78 -2.62 -2.30
C LEU A 196 17.55 -3.47 -1.05
N ASP A 197 17.31 -2.84 0.11
CA ASP A 197 16.98 -3.54 1.35
C ASP A 197 15.72 -4.41 1.22
N TYR A 198 14.68 -3.90 0.55
CA TYR A 198 13.46 -4.65 0.28
C TYR A 198 13.70 -5.84 -0.66
N VAL A 199 14.49 -5.65 -1.71
CA VAL A 199 14.85 -6.73 -2.64
C VAL A 199 15.62 -7.83 -1.92
N ARG A 200 16.61 -7.47 -1.09
CA ARG A 200 17.36 -8.43 -0.27
C ARG A 200 16.44 -9.26 0.62
N GLN A 201 15.54 -8.60 1.36
CA GLN A 201 14.59 -9.28 2.23
C GLN A 201 13.67 -10.24 1.46
N ALA A 202 13.17 -9.81 0.30
CA ALA A 202 12.31 -10.62 -0.55
C ALA A 202 13.04 -11.88 -1.09
N VAL A 203 14.31 -11.75 -1.48
CA VAL A 203 15.11 -12.89 -1.94
C VAL A 203 15.34 -13.89 -0.82
N VAL A 204 15.68 -13.42 0.38
CA VAL A 204 15.88 -14.28 1.56
C VAL A 204 14.60 -15.04 1.90
N LEU A 205 13.47 -14.33 1.95
CA LEU A 205 12.17 -14.92 2.27
C LEU A 205 11.73 -15.97 1.25
N ARG A 206 11.88 -15.67 -0.05
CA ARG A 206 11.57 -16.62 -1.12
C ARG A 206 12.43 -17.89 -1.04
N ARG A 207 13.72 -17.76 -0.70
CA ARG A 207 14.61 -18.92 -0.56
C ARG A 207 14.22 -19.80 0.63
N ALA A 208 13.88 -19.18 1.77
CA ALA A 208 13.42 -19.90 2.96
C ALA A 208 12.12 -20.68 2.67
N GLY A 209 11.12 -20.03 2.06
CA GLY A 209 9.85 -20.70 1.74
C GLY A 209 9.98 -21.86 0.74
N ILE A 210 10.90 -21.77 -0.24
CA ILE A 210 11.17 -22.88 -1.15
C ILE A 210 11.83 -24.06 -0.40
N ALA A 211 12.74 -23.79 0.54
CA ALA A 211 13.39 -24.83 1.33
C ALA A 211 12.39 -25.57 2.23
N GLU A 212 11.49 -24.84 2.90
CA GLU A 212 10.42 -25.42 3.72
C GLU A 212 9.47 -26.29 2.88
N SER A 213 9.06 -25.84 1.70
CA SER A 213 8.19 -26.64 0.83
C SER A 213 8.85 -27.95 0.36
N LYS A 214 10.17 -27.94 0.14
CA LYS A 214 10.93 -29.15 -0.24
C LYS A 214 11.04 -30.12 0.92
N ALA A 215 11.35 -29.62 2.12
CA ALA A 215 11.43 -30.44 3.33
C ALA A 215 10.07 -31.09 3.65
N ALA A 216 8.97 -30.35 3.52
CA ALA A 216 7.63 -30.88 3.73
C ALA A 216 7.27 -31.99 2.71
N ALA A 217 7.65 -31.81 1.44
CA ALA A 217 7.43 -32.81 0.40
C ALA A 217 8.22 -34.10 0.64
N GLN A 218 9.48 -33.99 1.09
CA GLN A 218 10.32 -35.14 1.45
C GLN A 218 9.75 -35.90 2.65
N ALA A 219 9.37 -35.18 3.72
CA ALA A 219 8.75 -35.81 4.89
C ALA A 219 7.43 -36.53 4.55
N SER A 220 6.64 -35.98 3.63
CA SER A 220 5.39 -36.59 3.18
C SER A 220 5.63 -37.86 2.35
N ALA A 221 6.68 -37.88 1.52
CA ALA A 221 7.07 -39.06 0.75
C ALA A 221 7.60 -40.18 1.68
N GLU A 222 8.46 -39.86 2.64
CA GLU A 222 8.98 -40.82 3.62
C GLU A 222 7.88 -41.41 4.51
N ALA A 223 6.83 -40.63 4.81
CA ALA A 223 5.68 -41.10 5.57
C ALA A 223 4.75 -42.01 4.76
N ALA A 224 4.72 -41.88 3.43
CA ALA A 224 3.92 -42.72 2.55
C ALA A 224 4.57 -44.08 2.23
N GLU A 225 5.89 -44.18 2.40
CA GLU A 225 6.66 -45.42 2.20
C GLU A 225 6.72 -46.33 3.45
N LYS A 226 6.26 -45.85 4.61
CA LYS A 226 6.18 -46.60 5.87
C LYS A 226 4.78 -47.13 6.13
#